data_AF-A0A285U7I1-F1
#
_entry.id   AF-A0A285U7I1-F1
#
_cell.length_a   1.000
_cell.length_b   1.000
_cell.length_c   1.000
_cell.angle_alpha   90.00
_cell.angle_beta   90.00
_cell.angle_gamma   90.00
#
_symmetry.space_group_name_H-M   'P 1'
#
loop_
_entity.id
_entity.type
_entity.pdbx_description
1 polymer ?
#
loop_
_entity_poly.entity_id
_entity_poly.type
_entity_poly.pdbx_seq_one_letter_code
_entity_poly.pdbx_strand_id
1 'polypeptide(L)'
;MAWTIDDMDQQTGKTVVITGAHQGYGYYASLAFAEKGANVVLAVPDLSRGRSVQEKITTIIPDAKLELMYLDLQDLSSIKSFVKEYKDNYKTLSILILNETIQSPQFEKTKEGFESQFGVNYLGHFALTGLLLDLLKVTPNSRVISIGNDIPKKTKLAFGHFKGSNKYNRDKFYIQSKLANMLFAKHLDEKFKQYNIQSLSICCKPLMSSKTEDSKRSMSRLAKLKSKGKDLKIDKKKGVLPILYAASYRGFSGGEYISLSKKSKNKLETPAESSSFIYMYDENVAHNLWQLSEKLCGVTYKF
;
A
#
# COMPACT_ATOMS: atom_id res chain seq x y z
N MET A 1 5.98 12.16 22.91
CA MET A 1 7.01 12.57 21.94
C MET A 1 6.50 12.20 20.54
N ALA A 2 7.02 12.84 19.48
CA ALA A 2 6.63 12.49 18.11
C ALA A 2 7.40 11.25 17.67
N TRP A 3 6.71 10.21 17.18
CA TRP A 3 7.35 9.01 16.62
C TRP A 3 8.05 9.33 15.30
N THR A 4 9.26 8.82 15.14
CA THR A 4 10.17 8.98 14.00
C THR A 4 10.77 7.64 13.56
N ILE A 5 11.59 7.64 12.51
CA ILE A 5 12.31 6.43 12.06
C ILE A 5 13.30 5.94 13.13
N ASP A 6 13.83 6.83 13.97
CA ASP A 6 14.75 6.45 15.05
C ASP A 6 14.05 5.59 16.11
N ASP A 7 12.76 5.86 16.35
CA ASP A 7 11.89 5.10 17.26
C ASP A 7 11.42 3.75 16.67
N MET A 8 11.75 3.43 15.41
CA MET A 8 11.46 2.14 14.79
C MET A 8 12.45 1.09 15.30
N ASP A 9 11.92 -0.01 15.86
CA ASP A 9 12.74 -1.15 16.30
C ASP A 9 13.59 -1.74 15.17
N GLN A 10 14.66 -2.43 15.54
CA GLN A 10 15.39 -3.31 14.62
C GLN A 10 14.45 -4.35 14.01
N GLN A 11 14.62 -4.60 12.72
CA GLN A 11 13.83 -5.53 11.91
C GLN A 11 14.68 -6.72 11.42
N THR A 12 15.84 -6.95 12.04
CA THR A 12 16.73 -8.09 11.75
C THR A 12 15.96 -9.41 11.79
N GLY A 13 16.18 -10.24 10.77
CA GLY A 13 15.52 -11.54 10.63
C GLY A 13 14.10 -11.49 10.08
N LYS A 14 13.54 -10.30 9.84
CA LYS A 14 12.24 -10.15 9.16
C LYS A 14 12.42 -10.00 7.66
N THR A 15 11.50 -10.59 6.91
CA THR A 15 11.38 -10.37 5.45
C THR A 15 10.21 -9.43 5.17
N VAL A 16 10.47 -8.38 4.40
CA VAL A 16 9.53 -7.31 4.08
C VAL A 16 9.36 -7.22 2.56
N VAL A 17 8.15 -7.43 2.06
CA VAL A 17 7.81 -7.24 0.65
C VAL A 17 7.16 -5.87 0.49
N ILE A 18 7.70 -5.06 -0.42
CA ILE A 18 7.18 -3.71 -0.70
C ILE A 18 6.84 -3.63 -2.18
N THR A 19 5.54 -3.54 -2.49
CA THR A 19 5.10 -3.28 -3.86
C THR A 19 5.40 -1.82 -4.24
N GLY A 20 5.86 -1.58 -5.45
CA GLY A 20 6.11 -0.20 -5.89
C GLY A 20 7.35 0.44 -5.28
N ALA A 21 8.32 -0.39 -4.88
CA ALA A 21 9.54 0.05 -4.19
C ALA A 21 10.45 0.96 -5.04
N HIS A 22 10.22 1.07 -6.35
CA HIS A 22 11.07 1.82 -7.28
C HIS A 22 10.92 3.36 -7.16
N GLN A 23 9.94 3.86 -6.40
CA GLN A 23 9.66 5.30 -6.32
C GLN A 23 8.92 5.72 -5.04
N GLY A 24 8.79 7.03 -4.86
CA GLY A 24 7.89 7.62 -3.87
C GLY A 24 8.12 7.08 -2.46
N TYR A 25 7.03 6.73 -1.77
CA TYR A 25 7.09 6.17 -0.42
C TYR A 25 7.64 4.75 -0.36
N GLY A 26 7.49 3.97 -1.44
CA GLY A 26 8.07 2.63 -1.54
C GLY A 26 9.59 2.65 -1.41
N TYR A 27 10.26 3.61 -2.07
CA TYR A 27 11.70 3.83 -1.92
C TYR A 27 12.10 4.14 -0.47
N TYR A 28 11.44 5.13 0.16
CA TYR A 28 11.80 5.52 1.53
C TYR A 28 11.46 4.44 2.56
N ALA A 29 10.41 3.65 2.33
CA ALA A 29 10.09 2.51 3.16
C ALA A 29 11.18 1.45 3.03
N SER A 30 11.60 1.13 1.80
CA SER A 30 12.68 0.18 1.53
C SER A 30 13.99 0.60 2.20
N LEU A 31 14.35 1.88 2.08
CA LEU A 31 15.53 2.44 2.74
C LEU A 31 15.44 2.27 4.26
N ALA A 32 14.35 2.70 4.89
CA ALA A 32 14.21 2.62 6.35
C ALA A 32 14.21 1.16 6.86
N PHE A 33 13.58 0.22 6.15
CA PHE A 33 13.62 -1.20 6.51
C PHE A 33 15.02 -1.80 6.35
N ALA A 34 15.75 -1.41 5.31
CA ALA A 34 17.15 -1.79 5.12
C ALA A 34 18.06 -1.21 6.23
N GLU A 35 17.87 0.05 6.62
CA GLU A 35 18.59 0.68 7.75
C GLU A 35 18.35 -0.04 9.07
N LYS A 36 17.16 -0.64 9.25
CA LYS A 36 16.79 -1.46 10.42
C LYS A 36 17.12 -2.95 10.24
N GLY A 37 17.91 -3.31 9.22
CA GLY A 37 18.46 -4.65 9.03
C GLY A 37 17.48 -5.72 8.55
N ALA A 38 16.32 -5.34 8.00
CA ALA A 38 15.39 -6.29 7.38
C ALA A 38 15.94 -6.85 6.05
N ASN A 39 15.43 -8.02 5.66
CA ASN A 39 15.52 -8.49 4.28
C ASN A 39 14.39 -7.82 3.48
N VAL A 40 14.70 -6.98 2.51
CA VAL A 40 13.71 -6.21 1.75
C VAL A 40 13.59 -6.74 0.34
N VAL A 41 12.39 -7.20 -0.03
CA VAL A 41 12.02 -7.55 -1.39
C VAL A 41 11.40 -6.33 -2.07
N LEU A 42 12.13 -5.79 -3.05
CA LEU A 42 11.72 -4.70 -3.91
C LEU A 42 10.85 -5.29 -5.05
N ALA A 43 9.53 -5.28 -4.88
CA ALA A 43 8.61 -5.83 -5.86
C ALA A 43 8.12 -4.74 -6.84
N VAL A 44 8.56 -4.79 -8.11
CA VAL A 44 8.37 -3.69 -9.07
C VAL A 44 8.08 -4.17 -10.50
N PRO A 45 7.31 -3.41 -11.31
CA PRO A 45 7.03 -3.76 -12.69
C PRO A 45 8.16 -3.34 -13.66
N ASP A 46 9.10 -2.50 -13.21
CA ASP A 46 10.26 -2.06 -13.99
C ASP A 46 11.54 -2.43 -13.23
N LEU A 47 12.18 -3.53 -13.65
CA LEU A 47 13.40 -4.02 -13.01
C LEU A 47 14.58 -3.05 -13.18
N SER A 48 14.62 -2.23 -14.24
CA SER A 48 15.69 -1.25 -14.40
C SER A 48 15.60 -0.17 -13.33
N ARG A 49 14.40 0.39 -13.10
CA ARG A 49 14.16 1.34 -12.00
C ARG A 49 14.37 0.70 -10.63
N GLY A 50 13.98 -0.57 -10.47
CA GLY A 50 14.24 -1.36 -9.28
C GLY A 50 15.73 -1.48 -8.96
N ARG A 51 16.57 -1.84 -9.95
CA ARG A 51 18.03 -1.91 -9.81
C ARG A 51 18.61 -0.58 -9.40
N SER A 52 18.17 0.53 -10.01
CA SER A 52 18.61 1.87 -9.59
C SER A 52 18.27 2.20 -8.14
N VAL A 53 17.15 1.70 -7.61
CA VAL A 53 16.84 1.84 -6.17
C VAL A 53 17.73 0.95 -5.32
N GLN A 54 17.93 -0.30 -5.72
CA GLN A 54 18.81 -1.24 -5.03
C GLN A 54 20.24 -0.70 -4.90
N GLU A 55 20.81 -0.17 -5.99
CA GLU A 55 22.13 0.47 -6.02
C GLU A 55 22.19 1.70 -5.10
N LYS A 56 21.17 2.56 -5.12
CA LYS A 56 21.09 3.74 -4.25
C LYS A 56 21.09 3.36 -2.77
N ILE A 57 20.29 2.36 -2.38
CA ILE A 57 20.23 1.90 -0.99
C ILE A 57 21.56 1.24 -0.61
N THR A 58 22.13 0.39 -1.47
CA THR A 58 23.41 -0.28 -1.21
C THR A 58 24.58 0.70 -1.09
N THR A 59 24.54 1.82 -1.82
CA THR A 59 25.53 2.90 -1.67
C THR A 59 25.47 3.55 -0.28
N ILE A 60 24.28 3.66 0.31
CA ILE A 60 24.07 4.23 1.65
C ILE A 60 24.37 3.17 2.72
N ILE A 61 24.04 1.91 2.44
CA ILE A 61 24.07 0.78 3.37
C ILE A 61 24.70 -0.42 2.64
N PRO A 62 26.04 -0.55 2.63
CA PRO A 62 26.73 -1.58 1.85
C PRO A 62 26.26 -3.01 2.13
N ASP A 63 25.87 -3.31 3.37
CA ASP A 63 25.42 -4.64 3.80
C ASP A 63 23.88 -4.83 3.71
N ALA A 64 23.17 -3.95 3.00
CA ALA A 64 21.72 -4.05 2.87
C ALA A 64 21.30 -5.35 2.17
N LYS A 65 20.37 -6.08 2.79
CA LYS A 65 19.81 -7.33 2.25
C LYS A 65 18.61 -7.01 1.37
N LEU A 66 18.88 -6.76 0.09
CA LEU A 66 17.88 -6.37 -0.89
C LEU A 66 17.75 -7.45 -1.97
N GLU A 67 16.52 -7.88 -2.23
CA GLU A 67 16.19 -8.73 -3.37
C GLU A 67 15.25 -7.97 -4.29
N LEU A 68 15.56 -7.98 -5.59
CA LEU A 68 14.74 -7.34 -6.60
C LEU A 68 13.93 -8.41 -7.32
N MET A 69 12.60 -8.28 -7.30
CA MET A 69 11.69 -9.23 -7.91
C MET A 69 10.69 -8.50 -8.81
N TYR A 70 10.35 -9.11 -9.95
CA TYR A 70 9.38 -8.56 -10.88
C TYR A 70 7.96 -8.74 -10.37
N LEU A 71 7.17 -7.66 -10.35
CA LEU A 71 5.76 -7.70 -10.01
C LEU A 71 4.99 -6.62 -10.78
N ASP A 72 4.08 -7.05 -11.65
CA ASP A 72 3.10 -6.18 -12.28
C ASP A 72 1.69 -6.50 -11.76
N LEU A 73 1.11 -5.57 -11.03
CA LEU A 73 -0.23 -5.71 -10.46
C LEU A 73 -1.36 -5.58 -11.49
N GLN A 74 -1.05 -5.21 -12.74
CA GLN A 74 -2.01 -5.18 -13.85
C GLN A 74 -2.20 -6.55 -14.51
N ASP A 75 -1.47 -7.58 -14.08
CA ASP A 75 -1.49 -8.91 -14.67
C ASP A 75 -1.51 -9.98 -13.56
N LEU A 76 -2.61 -10.71 -13.44
CA LEU A 76 -2.74 -11.76 -12.43
C LEU A 76 -1.73 -12.91 -12.63
N SER A 77 -1.30 -13.15 -13.87
CA SER A 77 -0.24 -14.14 -14.14
C SER A 77 1.12 -13.66 -13.64
N SER A 78 1.39 -12.35 -13.71
CA SER A 78 2.58 -11.74 -13.09
C SER A 78 2.58 -11.90 -11.57
N ILE A 79 1.44 -11.64 -10.92
CA ILE A 79 1.26 -11.85 -9.48
C ILE A 79 1.51 -13.31 -9.08
N LYS A 80 0.97 -14.28 -9.84
CA LYS A 80 1.19 -15.71 -9.58
C LYS A 80 2.66 -16.10 -9.72
N SER A 81 3.35 -15.60 -10.75
CA SER A 81 4.77 -15.84 -10.96
C SER A 81 5.62 -15.26 -9.82
N PHE A 82 5.35 -14.01 -9.42
CA PHE A 82 6.01 -13.38 -8.28
C PHE A 82 5.83 -14.21 -7.00
N VAL A 83 4.61 -14.66 -6.71
CA VAL A 83 4.35 -15.46 -5.50
C VAL A 83 5.07 -16.81 -5.55
N LYS A 84 5.12 -17.45 -6.72
CA LYS A 84 5.87 -18.70 -6.89
C LYS A 84 7.35 -18.48 -6.60
N GLU A 85 7.96 -17.49 -7.24
CA GLU A 85 9.37 -17.14 -7.04
C GLU A 85 9.65 -16.80 -5.56
N TYR A 86 8.78 -16.01 -4.93
CA TYR A 86 8.91 -15.66 -3.51
C TYR A 86 8.87 -16.91 -2.62
N LYS A 87 7.96 -17.86 -2.87
CA LYS A 87 7.83 -19.11 -2.10
C LYS A 87 8.98 -20.08 -2.32
N ASP A 88 9.64 -20.01 -3.47
CA ASP A 88 10.84 -20.78 -3.77
C ASP A 88 12.01 -20.26 -2.89
N ASN A 89 12.10 -18.94 -2.68
CA ASN A 89 13.20 -18.30 -1.93
C ASN A 89 12.92 -18.13 -0.42
N TYR A 90 11.65 -18.00 0.00
CA TYR A 90 11.25 -17.65 1.36
C TYR A 90 10.16 -18.56 1.92
N LYS A 91 10.24 -18.83 3.24
CA LYS A 91 9.25 -19.64 3.98
C LYS A 91 8.44 -18.84 5.00
N THR A 92 8.71 -17.54 5.12
CA THR A 92 8.05 -16.63 6.05
C THR A 92 7.90 -15.26 5.42
N LEU A 93 6.82 -14.55 5.73
CA LEU A 93 6.59 -13.16 5.32
C LEU A 93 6.19 -12.36 6.55
N SER A 94 7.09 -11.49 7.02
CA SER A 94 6.83 -10.70 8.23
C SER A 94 5.99 -9.48 7.94
N ILE A 95 6.24 -8.78 6.83
CA ILE A 95 5.54 -7.53 6.51
C ILE A 95 5.29 -7.47 5.00
N LEU A 96 4.03 -7.29 4.61
CA LEU A 96 3.61 -7.03 3.24
C LEU A 96 3.08 -5.60 3.14
N ILE A 97 3.80 -4.73 2.43
CA ILE A 97 3.41 -3.33 2.21
C ILE A 97 2.84 -3.18 0.81
N LEU A 98 1.53 -2.98 0.74
CA LEU A 98 0.74 -2.82 -0.48
C LEU A 98 0.80 -1.36 -0.96
N ASN A 99 2.02 -0.89 -1.25
CA ASN A 99 2.32 0.52 -1.52
C ASN A 99 2.06 0.95 -2.97
N GLU A 100 2.25 0.06 -3.95
CA GLU A 100 2.13 0.40 -5.37
C GLU A 100 0.75 0.99 -5.67
N THR A 101 0.74 2.16 -6.31
CA THR A 101 -0.51 2.81 -6.66
C THR A 101 -0.34 3.68 -7.88
N ILE A 102 -1.35 3.63 -8.75
CA ILE A 102 -1.46 4.50 -9.90
C ILE A 102 -2.63 5.47 -9.73
N GLN A 103 -2.43 6.67 -10.28
CA GLN A 103 -3.46 7.69 -10.42
C GLN A 103 -3.50 8.15 -11.89
N SER A 104 -3.98 7.28 -12.77
CA SER A 104 -3.91 7.50 -14.21
C SER A 104 -4.83 8.66 -14.65
N PRO A 105 -4.35 9.58 -15.53
CA PRO A 105 -5.21 10.56 -16.18
C PRO A 105 -6.05 9.96 -17.31
N GLN A 106 -5.64 8.83 -17.87
CA GLN A 106 -6.28 8.18 -19.00
C GLN A 106 -7.05 6.92 -18.54
N PHE A 107 -8.07 6.53 -19.30
CA PHE A 107 -8.76 5.27 -19.06
C PHE A 107 -7.96 4.14 -19.67
N GLU A 108 -7.57 3.18 -18.83
CA GLU A 108 -6.83 1.99 -19.23
C GLU A 108 -7.44 0.78 -18.54
N LYS A 109 -7.15 -0.40 -19.07
CA LYS A 109 -7.57 -1.67 -18.49
C LYS A 109 -6.38 -2.54 -18.12
N THR A 110 -6.51 -3.28 -17.03
CA THR A 110 -5.62 -4.40 -16.70
C THR A 110 -5.77 -5.52 -17.73
N LYS A 111 -4.88 -6.52 -17.69
CA LYS A 111 -4.94 -7.69 -18.58
C LYS A 111 -6.27 -8.46 -18.46
N GLU A 112 -6.86 -8.47 -17.27
CA GLU A 112 -8.15 -9.09 -16.97
C GLU A 112 -9.36 -8.19 -17.31
N GLY A 113 -9.10 -6.97 -17.82
CA GLY A 113 -10.13 -6.05 -18.30
C GLY A 113 -10.77 -5.18 -17.21
N PHE A 114 -10.16 -5.05 -16.03
CA PHE A 114 -10.59 -4.12 -14.99
C PHE A 114 -10.10 -2.71 -15.28
N GLU A 115 -10.79 -1.68 -14.81
CA GLU A 115 -10.23 -0.33 -14.86
C GLU A 115 -8.91 -0.28 -14.08
N SER A 116 -7.89 0.35 -14.65
CA SER A 116 -6.50 0.18 -14.20
C SER A 116 -6.27 0.63 -12.76
N GLN A 117 -6.87 1.74 -12.31
CA GLN A 117 -6.68 2.20 -10.93
C GLN A 117 -7.30 1.24 -9.91
N PHE A 118 -8.52 0.75 -10.15
CA PHE A 118 -9.14 -0.26 -9.28
C PHE A 118 -8.41 -1.61 -9.35
N GLY A 119 -7.98 -1.99 -10.55
CA GLY A 119 -7.20 -3.20 -10.81
C GLY A 119 -5.88 -3.21 -10.05
N VAL A 120 -5.04 -2.19 -10.22
CA VAL A 120 -3.72 -2.10 -9.58
C VAL A 120 -3.82 -1.80 -8.10
N ASN A 121 -4.52 -0.72 -7.73
CA ASN A 121 -4.46 -0.21 -6.36
C ASN A 121 -5.09 -1.17 -5.35
N TYR A 122 -6.08 -1.97 -5.80
CA TYR A 122 -6.88 -2.85 -4.96
C TYR A 122 -6.87 -4.32 -5.42
N LEU A 123 -7.39 -4.67 -6.60
CA LEU A 123 -7.60 -6.09 -6.96
C LEU A 123 -6.30 -6.89 -7.06
N GLY A 124 -5.24 -6.32 -7.63
CA GLY A 124 -3.92 -6.95 -7.72
C GLY A 124 -3.32 -7.18 -6.33
N HIS A 125 -3.44 -6.20 -5.44
CA HIS A 125 -3.03 -6.34 -4.04
C HIS A 125 -3.86 -7.37 -3.27
N PHE A 126 -5.18 -7.39 -3.49
CA PHE A 126 -6.07 -8.41 -2.92
C PHE A 126 -5.66 -9.81 -3.38
N ALA A 127 -5.34 -10.01 -4.67
CA ALA A 127 -4.86 -11.29 -5.17
C ALA A 127 -3.51 -11.66 -4.56
N LEU A 128 -2.56 -10.72 -4.52
CA LEU A 128 -1.23 -10.90 -3.95
C LEU A 128 -1.29 -11.34 -2.49
N THR A 129 -2.07 -10.65 -1.65
CA THR A 129 -2.22 -10.99 -0.23
C THR A 129 -2.84 -12.37 -0.04
N GLY A 130 -3.88 -12.73 -0.81
CA GLY A 130 -4.52 -14.04 -0.72
C GLY A 130 -3.57 -15.19 -1.07
N LEU A 131 -2.72 -15.00 -2.08
CA LEU A 131 -1.75 -16.00 -2.52
C LEU A 131 -0.55 -16.16 -1.58
N LEU A 132 -0.24 -15.13 -0.77
CA LEU A 132 0.82 -15.13 0.26
C LEU A 132 0.28 -15.41 1.67
N LEU A 133 -1.03 -15.68 1.82
CA LEU A 133 -1.70 -15.83 3.10
C LEU A 133 -1.10 -16.93 3.97
N ASP A 134 -0.68 -18.05 3.37
CA ASP A 134 -0.04 -19.16 4.08
C ASP A 134 1.26 -18.72 4.77
N LEU A 135 2.10 -17.93 4.09
CA LEU A 135 3.34 -17.41 4.66
C LEU A 135 3.10 -16.37 5.76
N LEU A 136 2.07 -15.53 5.59
CA LEU A 136 1.64 -14.59 6.62
C LEU A 136 1.18 -15.33 7.87
N LYS A 137 0.33 -16.36 7.72
CA LYS A 137 -0.22 -17.15 8.81
C LYS A 137 0.84 -17.85 9.66
N VAL A 138 1.85 -18.45 9.03
CA VAL A 138 2.92 -19.16 9.75
C VAL A 138 3.95 -18.23 10.39
N THR A 139 3.93 -16.93 10.04
CA THR A 139 4.89 -15.95 10.55
C THR A 139 4.26 -15.19 11.74
N PRO A 140 4.78 -15.37 12.97
CA PRO A 140 4.22 -14.71 14.14
C PRO A 140 4.24 -13.18 14.01
N ASN A 141 3.15 -12.54 14.40
CA ASN A 141 2.99 -11.08 14.35
C ASN A 141 3.23 -10.46 12.96
N SER A 142 2.98 -11.23 11.89
CA SER A 142 3.09 -10.72 10.53
C SER A 142 2.07 -9.62 10.24
N ARG A 143 2.35 -8.76 9.27
CA ARG A 143 1.54 -7.56 9.01
C ARG A 143 1.26 -7.36 7.54
N VAL A 144 0.02 -7.01 7.22
CA VAL A 144 -0.38 -6.49 5.90
C VAL A 144 -0.72 -5.02 6.04
N ILE A 145 -0.01 -4.16 5.28
CA ILE A 145 -0.16 -2.70 5.34
C ILE A 145 -0.77 -2.21 4.03
N SER A 146 -2.00 -1.71 4.12
CA SER A 146 -2.75 -1.17 2.97
C SER A 146 -2.69 0.35 2.91
N ILE A 147 -2.48 0.93 1.73
CA ILE A 147 -2.46 2.38 1.55
C ILE A 147 -3.86 2.91 1.21
N GLY A 148 -4.47 3.60 2.16
CA GLY A 148 -5.76 4.30 2.02
C GLY A 148 -5.60 5.78 1.64
N ASN A 149 -6.69 6.54 1.79
CA ASN A 149 -6.70 7.99 1.57
C ASN A 149 -7.86 8.64 2.36
N ASP A 150 -7.91 9.97 2.40
CA ASP A 150 -9.09 10.69 2.87
C ASP A 150 -10.20 10.58 1.82
N ILE A 151 -11.31 9.93 2.21
CA ILE A 151 -12.44 9.66 1.33
C ILE A 151 -13.61 10.60 1.69
N PRO A 152 -14.29 11.22 0.71
CA PRO A 152 -15.52 11.95 1.00
C PRO A 152 -16.57 11.03 1.64
N LYS A 153 -17.22 11.46 2.73
CA LYS A 153 -18.18 10.63 3.52
C LYS A 153 -19.30 9.97 2.70
N LYS A 154 -19.67 10.53 1.55
CA LYS A 154 -20.75 10.02 0.69
C LYS A 154 -20.27 9.05 -0.41
N THR A 155 -18.98 8.72 -0.43
CA THR A 155 -18.41 7.78 -1.40
C THR A 155 -18.99 6.40 -1.17
N LYS A 156 -19.38 5.73 -2.25
CA LYS A 156 -19.83 4.33 -2.24
C LYS A 156 -19.08 3.54 -3.31
N LEU A 157 -18.91 2.25 -3.07
CA LEU A 157 -18.45 1.33 -4.11
C LEU A 157 -19.56 1.17 -5.15
N ALA A 158 -19.22 1.34 -6.42
CA ALA A 158 -20.09 1.10 -7.55
C ALA A 158 -19.97 -0.37 -7.98
N PHE A 159 -20.58 -1.27 -7.19
CA PHE A 159 -20.67 -2.69 -7.53
C PHE A 159 -21.21 -2.86 -8.96
N GLY A 160 -20.50 -3.62 -9.79
CA GLY A 160 -20.81 -3.79 -11.22
C GLY A 160 -20.07 -2.83 -12.17
N HIS A 161 -19.37 -1.81 -11.67
CA HIS A 161 -18.67 -0.81 -12.49
C HIS A 161 -17.14 -0.83 -12.34
N PHE A 162 -16.55 -1.93 -11.88
CA PHE A 162 -15.09 -2.06 -11.71
C PHE A 162 -14.30 -2.19 -13.02
N LYS A 163 -14.98 -2.44 -14.15
CA LYS A 163 -14.36 -2.51 -15.49
C LYS A 163 -14.36 -1.18 -16.26
N GLY A 164 -14.89 -0.11 -15.66
CA GLY A 164 -15.07 1.18 -16.35
C GLY A 164 -16.38 1.29 -17.14
N SER A 165 -16.66 2.49 -17.65
CA SER A 165 -17.77 2.79 -18.56
C SER A 165 -17.42 3.97 -19.48
N ASN A 166 -18.25 4.22 -20.50
CA ASN A 166 -18.05 5.29 -21.49
C ASN A 166 -18.01 6.72 -20.89
N LYS A 167 -18.33 6.90 -19.61
CA LYS A 167 -18.22 8.17 -18.87
C LYS A 167 -17.16 8.06 -17.76
N TYR A 168 -15.93 7.71 -18.14
CA TYR A 168 -14.83 7.54 -17.20
C TYR A 168 -14.59 8.80 -16.37
N ASN A 169 -14.46 8.62 -15.05
CA ASN A 169 -14.08 9.66 -14.12
C ASN A 169 -12.91 9.15 -13.27
N ARG A 170 -11.72 9.63 -13.58
CA ARG A 170 -10.47 9.20 -12.93
C ARG A 170 -10.50 9.31 -11.41
N ASP A 171 -11.04 10.40 -10.87
CA ASP A 171 -11.04 10.66 -9.44
C ASP A 171 -12.01 9.72 -8.72
N LYS A 172 -13.16 9.42 -9.33
CA LYS A 172 -14.10 8.44 -8.79
C LYS A 172 -13.48 7.04 -8.71
N PHE A 173 -12.76 6.60 -9.74
CA PHE A 173 -12.08 5.29 -9.73
C PHE A 173 -10.94 5.24 -8.71
N TYR A 174 -10.12 6.30 -8.64
CA TYR A 174 -9.07 6.41 -7.63
C TYR A 174 -9.63 6.36 -6.21
N ILE A 175 -10.62 7.21 -5.89
CA ILE A 175 -11.26 7.28 -4.56
C ILE A 175 -11.93 5.94 -4.23
N GLN A 176 -12.61 5.31 -5.19
CA GLN A 176 -13.19 3.98 -5.01
C GLN A 176 -12.13 2.93 -4.68
N SER A 177 -10.99 2.91 -5.38
CA SER A 177 -9.91 1.96 -5.09
C SER A 177 -9.33 2.17 -3.69
N LYS A 178 -9.25 3.42 -3.20
CA LYS A 178 -8.74 3.71 -1.86
C LYS A 178 -9.75 3.37 -0.78
N LEU A 179 -11.04 3.57 -1.03
CA LEU A 179 -12.10 3.04 -0.17
C LEU A 179 -12.03 1.51 -0.07
N ALA A 180 -11.84 0.82 -1.20
CA ALA A 180 -11.69 -0.64 -1.23
C ALA A 180 -10.48 -1.12 -0.40
N ASN A 181 -9.33 -0.43 -0.47
CA ASN A 181 -8.16 -0.73 0.37
C ASN A 181 -8.46 -0.61 1.88
N MET A 182 -9.19 0.43 2.27
CA MET A 182 -9.51 0.66 3.69
C MET A 182 -10.49 -0.41 4.20
N LEU A 183 -11.53 -0.74 3.42
CA LEU A 183 -12.47 -1.82 3.74
C LEU A 183 -11.78 -3.17 3.82
N PHE A 184 -10.89 -3.46 2.85
CA PHE A 184 -10.10 -4.69 2.82
C PHE A 184 -9.21 -4.83 4.04
N ALA A 185 -8.47 -3.79 4.41
CA ALA A 185 -7.57 -3.85 5.54
C ALA A 185 -8.32 -4.21 6.84
N LYS A 186 -9.46 -3.56 7.09
CA LYS A 186 -10.27 -3.81 8.28
C LYS A 186 -10.91 -5.20 8.27
N HIS A 187 -11.46 -5.60 7.12
CA HIS A 187 -12.12 -6.91 6.99
C HIS A 187 -11.13 -8.07 7.06
N LEU A 188 -9.94 -7.93 6.46
CA LEU A 188 -8.85 -8.91 6.57
C LEU A 188 -8.45 -9.12 8.03
N ASP A 189 -8.36 -8.04 8.80
CA ASP A 189 -8.03 -8.10 10.22
C ASP A 189 -9.11 -8.80 11.06
N GLU A 190 -10.38 -8.51 10.77
CA GLU A 190 -11.51 -9.23 11.38
C GLU A 190 -11.46 -10.72 11.06
N LYS A 191 -11.06 -11.09 9.84
CA LYS A 191 -10.83 -12.49 9.48
C LYS A 191 -9.67 -13.10 10.25
N PHE A 192 -8.53 -12.41 10.38
CA PHE A 192 -7.43 -12.91 11.22
C PHE A 192 -7.88 -13.19 12.66
N LYS A 193 -8.61 -12.25 13.27
CA LYS A 193 -9.19 -12.41 14.61
C LYS A 193 -10.19 -13.57 14.69
N GLN A 194 -11.10 -13.67 13.71
CA GLN A 194 -12.10 -14.75 13.63
C GLN A 194 -11.46 -16.14 13.59
N TYR A 195 -10.33 -16.28 12.91
CA TYR A 195 -9.61 -17.56 12.74
C TYR A 195 -8.40 -17.72 13.69
N ASN A 196 -8.25 -16.85 14.69
CA ASN A 196 -7.15 -16.86 15.67
C ASN A 196 -5.74 -16.82 15.03
N ILE A 197 -5.60 -16.13 13.90
CA ILE A 197 -4.32 -15.91 13.22
C ILE A 197 -3.65 -14.68 13.85
N GLN A 198 -2.37 -14.81 14.22
CA GLN A 198 -1.59 -13.72 14.87
C GLN A 198 -1.12 -12.62 13.90
N SER A 199 -1.63 -12.60 12.68
CA SER A 199 -1.35 -11.57 11.69
C SER A 199 -2.20 -10.34 11.96
N LEU A 200 -1.66 -9.15 11.69
CA LEU A 200 -2.40 -7.90 11.73
C LEU A 200 -2.61 -7.36 10.32
N SER A 201 -3.77 -6.76 10.08
CA SER A 201 -4.00 -5.97 8.87
C SER A 201 -4.33 -4.53 9.25
N ILE A 202 -3.52 -3.60 8.75
CA ILE A 202 -3.58 -2.18 9.14
C ILE A 202 -3.63 -1.34 7.88
N CYS A 203 -4.49 -0.31 7.90
CA CYS A 203 -4.51 0.67 6.83
C CYS A 203 -3.77 1.93 7.26
N CYS A 204 -3.09 2.60 6.34
CA CYS A 204 -2.50 3.89 6.63
C CYS A 204 -2.62 4.87 5.46
N LYS A 205 -2.45 6.14 5.78
CA LYS A 205 -2.42 7.24 4.81
C LYS A 205 -1.10 7.99 4.92
N PRO A 206 -0.15 7.80 3.97
CA PRO A 206 1.02 8.66 3.88
C PRO A 206 0.59 10.10 3.54
N LEU A 207 1.41 11.10 3.88
CA LEU A 207 1.17 12.47 3.43
C LEU A 207 1.24 12.53 1.92
N MET A 208 0.19 12.91 1.19
CA MET A 208 0.29 13.08 -0.26
C MET A 208 1.26 14.21 -0.61
N SER A 209 2.41 13.89 -1.19
CA SER A 209 3.26 14.85 -1.91
C SER A 209 2.38 15.65 -2.86
N SER A 210 2.36 16.98 -2.72
CA SER A 210 1.72 17.83 -3.72
C SER A 210 2.40 17.55 -5.08
N LYS A 211 1.65 16.94 -6.01
CA LYS A 211 2.02 16.69 -7.41
C LYS A 211 3.13 15.65 -7.62
N THR A 212 2.77 14.44 -8.07
CA THR A 212 3.70 13.49 -8.71
C THR A 212 4.31 14.12 -9.96
N GLU A 213 5.52 13.72 -10.37
CA GLU A 213 6.19 14.28 -11.57
C GLU A 213 5.37 14.11 -12.84
N ASP A 214 4.56 13.05 -12.96
CA ASP A 214 3.66 12.85 -14.10
C ASP A 214 2.58 13.92 -14.22
N SER A 215 2.09 14.45 -13.09
CA SER A 215 1.12 15.55 -13.09
C SER A 215 1.70 16.88 -13.58
N LYS A 216 3.04 17.02 -13.63
CA LYS A 216 3.70 18.22 -14.17
C LYS A 216 3.76 18.21 -15.69
N ARG A 217 3.71 17.04 -16.32
CA ARG A 217 3.79 16.90 -17.79
C ARG A 217 2.48 17.23 -18.50
N SER A 218 1.34 17.10 -17.81
CA SER A 218 -0.01 17.27 -18.38
C SER A 218 -0.66 18.64 -18.12
N MET A 219 0.02 19.59 -17.49
CA MET A 219 -0.55 20.91 -17.17
C MET A 219 -0.37 21.90 -18.32
N SER A 220 -1.48 22.44 -18.83
CA SER A 220 -1.47 23.52 -19.83
C SER A 220 -0.74 24.75 -19.29
N ARG A 221 -0.09 25.53 -20.18
CA ARG A 221 0.63 26.77 -19.81
C ARG A 221 -0.23 27.75 -19.00
N LEU A 222 -1.56 27.77 -19.21
CA LEU A 222 -2.50 28.60 -18.45
C LEU A 222 -2.70 28.12 -16.99
N ALA A 223 -2.63 26.82 -16.73
CA ALA A 223 -2.81 26.29 -15.37
C ALA A 223 -1.59 26.55 -14.47
N LYS A 224 -0.40 26.79 -15.05
CA LYS A 224 0.79 27.25 -14.32
C LYS A 224 0.64 28.66 -13.74
N LEU A 225 -0.14 29.53 -14.37
CA LEU A 225 -0.30 30.93 -13.92
C LEU A 225 -1.28 31.10 -12.74
N LYS A 226 -2.19 30.14 -12.53
CA LYS A 226 -3.22 30.21 -11.47
C LYS A 226 -2.85 29.52 -10.15
N SER A 227 -1.74 28.78 -10.07
CA SER A 227 -1.33 28.15 -8.81
C SER A 227 -0.51 29.10 -7.92
N LYS A 228 -1.16 30.13 -7.36
CA LYS A 228 -0.65 30.89 -6.18
C LYS A 228 -0.97 30.17 -4.86
N GLY A 229 -1.10 28.85 -4.86
CA GLY A 229 -1.18 28.04 -3.64
C GLY A 229 0.21 27.63 -3.24
N LYS A 230 0.61 27.89 -1.98
CA LYS A 230 1.89 27.45 -1.40
C LYS A 230 2.18 26.01 -1.84
N ASP A 231 3.20 25.81 -2.66
CA ASP A 231 3.76 24.48 -2.92
C ASP A 231 4.33 24.00 -1.58
N LEU A 232 3.50 23.31 -0.79
CA LEU A 232 3.95 22.55 0.37
C LEU A 232 4.84 21.43 -0.17
N LYS A 233 6.16 21.71 -0.24
CA LYS A 233 7.20 20.70 -0.37
C LYS A 233 7.05 19.77 0.83
N ILE A 234 6.32 18.69 0.65
CA ILE A 234 6.21 17.66 1.66
C ILE A 234 7.54 16.92 1.69
N ASP A 235 8.13 16.90 2.87
CA ASP A 235 9.28 16.07 3.16
C ASP A 235 8.85 14.61 3.00
N LYS A 236 9.28 13.97 1.90
CA LYS A 236 8.90 12.59 1.59
C LYS A 236 9.37 11.62 2.69
N LYS A 237 10.42 11.97 3.45
CA LYS A 237 10.84 11.20 4.65
C LYS A 237 9.80 11.27 5.77
N LYS A 238 9.12 12.41 5.94
CA LYS A 238 7.98 12.52 6.87
C LYS A 238 6.73 11.82 6.32
N GLY A 239 6.54 11.86 5.01
CA GLY A 239 5.38 11.26 4.36
C GLY A 239 5.30 9.74 4.46
N VAL A 240 6.44 9.04 4.60
CA VAL A 240 6.48 7.59 4.79
C VAL A 240 6.20 7.14 6.24
N LEU A 241 6.25 8.05 7.22
CA LEU A 241 6.12 7.70 8.64
C LEU A 241 4.84 6.89 8.97
N PRO A 242 3.65 7.20 8.43
CA PRO A 242 2.45 6.37 8.67
C PRO A 242 2.61 4.92 8.22
N ILE A 243 3.34 4.68 7.12
CA ILE A 243 3.63 3.32 6.62
C ILE A 243 4.55 2.60 7.59
N LEU A 244 5.66 3.23 7.97
CA LEU A 244 6.64 2.63 8.88
C LEU A 244 6.04 2.39 10.27
N TYR A 245 5.25 3.33 10.78
CA TYR A 245 4.59 3.21 12.07
C TYR A 245 3.60 2.04 12.08
N ALA A 246 2.70 1.97 11.09
CA ALA A 246 1.77 0.85 10.93
C ALA A 246 2.50 -0.50 10.82
N ALA A 247 3.62 -0.52 10.10
CA ALA A 247 4.40 -1.73 9.84
C ALA A 247 5.26 -2.21 11.03
N SER A 248 5.62 -1.34 11.98
CA SER A 248 6.64 -1.67 12.99
C SER A 248 6.23 -1.45 14.43
N TYR A 249 5.28 -0.55 14.72
CA TYR A 249 4.89 -0.25 16.10
C TYR A 249 4.13 -1.42 16.75
N ARG A 250 4.60 -1.88 17.91
CA ARG A 250 4.09 -3.10 18.56
C ARG A 250 2.77 -2.93 19.31
N GLY A 251 2.33 -1.69 19.56
CA GLY A 251 1.13 -1.42 20.36
C GLY A 251 -0.19 -1.56 19.60
N PHE A 252 -0.18 -2.04 18.36
CA PHE A 252 -1.39 -2.23 17.56
C PHE A 252 -2.01 -3.62 17.76
N SER A 253 -3.33 -3.64 17.68
CA SER A 253 -4.19 -4.82 17.79
C SER A 253 -4.80 -5.24 16.45
N GLY A 254 -4.52 -4.50 15.37
CA GLY A 254 -5.03 -4.77 14.04
C GLY A 254 -6.34 -4.05 13.74
N GLY A 255 -6.54 -3.71 12.47
CA GLY A 255 -7.72 -3.01 11.95
C GLY A 255 -7.65 -1.49 12.08
N GLU A 256 -6.55 -0.94 12.61
CA GLU A 256 -6.38 0.50 12.77
C GLU A 256 -6.22 1.22 11.42
N TYR A 257 -6.54 2.52 11.44
CA TYR A 257 -6.27 3.44 10.34
C TYR A 257 -5.27 4.52 10.79
N ILE A 258 -4.04 4.44 10.28
CA ILE A 258 -2.93 5.29 10.71
C ILE A 258 -2.76 6.49 9.78
N SER A 259 -2.67 7.69 10.32
CA SER A 259 -2.37 8.90 9.55
C SER A 259 -1.52 9.86 10.38
N LEU A 260 -1.02 10.94 9.78
CA LEU A 260 -0.35 11.98 10.57
C LEU A 260 -1.38 12.81 11.33
N SER A 261 -1.23 12.84 12.65
CA SER A 261 -1.98 13.71 13.55
C SER A 261 -1.29 15.07 13.69
N LYS A 262 -2.09 16.14 13.66
CA LYS A 262 -1.65 17.52 13.94
C LYS A 262 -1.71 17.90 15.43
N LYS A 263 -2.10 16.98 16.32
CA LYS A 263 -2.49 17.27 17.71
C LYS A 263 -1.34 17.56 18.69
N SER A 264 -0.08 17.65 18.26
CA SER A 264 1.02 18.00 19.16
C SER A 264 0.91 19.46 19.62
N LYS A 265 1.04 19.71 20.94
CA LYS A 265 1.20 21.07 21.52
C LYS A 265 2.31 21.88 20.84
N ASN A 266 3.26 21.20 20.17
CA ASN A 266 4.39 21.79 19.44
C ASN A 266 4.21 21.79 17.91
N LYS A 267 3.00 21.51 17.37
CA LYS A 267 2.69 21.43 15.93
C LYS A 267 3.49 20.38 15.12
N LEU A 268 4.22 19.49 15.77
CA LEU A 268 4.92 18.38 15.10
C LEU A 268 3.91 17.32 14.65
N GLU A 269 3.86 17.06 13.34
CA GLU A 269 3.07 15.99 12.74
C GLU A 269 3.71 14.64 13.09
N THR A 270 2.93 13.72 13.66
CA THR A 270 3.39 12.38 14.05
C THR A 270 2.35 11.33 13.67
N PRO A 271 2.75 10.13 13.23
CA PRO A 271 1.79 9.09 12.90
C PRO A 271 1.03 8.65 14.16
N ALA A 272 -0.28 8.55 14.04
CA ALA A 272 -1.18 8.10 15.10
C ALA A 272 -2.41 7.45 14.47
N GLU A 273 -3.14 6.68 15.27
CA GLU A 273 -4.45 6.19 14.88
C GLU A 273 -5.41 7.38 14.64
N SER A 274 -6.20 7.27 13.57
CA SER A 274 -7.25 8.21 13.23
C SER A 274 -8.60 7.51 13.18
N SER A 275 -9.57 8.08 13.89
CA SER A 275 -10.96 7.62 13.88
C SER A 275 -11.73 8.03 12.61
N SER A 276 -11.09 8.72 11.66
CA SER A 276 -11.73 9.18 10.42
C SER A 276 -12.34 8.05 9.58
N PHE A 277 -11.79 6.84 9.69
CA PHE A 277 -12.25 5.68 8.93
C PHE A 277 -13.39 4.91 9.61
N ILE A 278 -13.55 5.00 10.94
CA ILE A 278 -14.53 4.19 11.70
C ILE A 278 -15.95 4.34 11.11
N TYR A 279 -16.33 5.55 10.71
CA TYR A 279 -17.66 5.85 10.15
C TYR A 279 -17.88 5.36 8.72
N MET A 280 -16.83 4.90 8.03
CA MET A 280 -16.91 4.41 6.64
C MET A 280 -16.92 2.89 6.56
N TYR A 281 -16.63 2.20 7.66
CA TYR A 281 -16.66 0.74 7.68
C TYR A 281 -18.10 0.24 7.79
N ASP A 282 -18.50 -0.55 6.80
CA ASP A 282 -19.74 -1.32 6.78
C ASP A 282 -19.36 -2.77 6.47
N GLU A 283 -19.62 -3.67 7.42
CA GLU A 283 -19.22 -5.07 7.35
C GLU A 283 -19.88 -5.78 6.16
N ASN A 284 -21.14 -5.49 5.85
CA ASN A 284 -21.84 -6.10 4.72
C ASN A 284 -21.23 -5.65 3.39
N VAL A 285 -20.89 -4.36 3.28
CA VAL A 285 -20.21 -3.83 2.08
C VAL A 285 -18.82 -4.46 1.94
N ALA A 286 -18.06 -4.57 3.03
CA ALA A 286 -16.73 -5.19 3.01
C ALA A 286 -16.79 -6.69 2.66
N HIS A 287 -17.75 -7.42 3.22
CA HIS A 287 -18.00 -8.83 2.92
C HIS A 287 -18.38 -9.05 1.44
N ASN A 288 -19.31 -8.24 0.91
CA ASN A 288 -19.72 -8.31 -0.49
C ASN A 288 -18.57 -7.97 -1.44
N LEU A 289 -17.76 -6.96 -1.08
CA LEU A 289 -16.55 -6.62 -1.82
C LEU A 289 -15.58 -7.81 -1.82
N TRP A 290 -15.35 -8.44 -0.67
CA TRP A 290 -14.46 -9.60 -0.54
C TRP A 290 -14.87 -10.74 -1.45
N GLN A 291 -16.12 -11.21 -1.35
CA GLN A 291 -16.63 -12.32 -2.16
C GLN A 291 -16.55 -12.03 -3.66
N LEU A 292 -16.84 -10.78 -4.04
CA LEU A 292 -16.72 -10.36 -5.43
C LEU A 292 -15.25 -10.33 -5.87
N SER A 293 -14.35 -9.81 -5.05
CA SER A 293 -12.92 -9.78 -5.34
C SER A 293 -12.34 -11.18 -5.54
N GLU A 294 -12.68 -12.15 -4.70
CA GLU A 294 -12.24 -13.55 -4.89
C GLU A 294 -12.68 -14.12 -6.23
N LYS A 295 -13.93 -13.84 -6.65
CA LYS A 295 -14.46 -14.25 -7.96
C LYS A 295 -13.74 -13.52 -9.11
N LEU A 296 -13.48 -12.22 -8.96
CA LEU A 296 -12.89 -11.40 -10.01
C LEU A 296 -11.42 -11.73 -10.27
N CYS A 297 -10.64 -12.05 -9.23
CA CYS A 297 -9.24 -12.43 -9.40
C CYS A 297 -8.99 -13.94 -9.41
N GLY A 298 -10.02 -14.75 -9.13
CA GLY A 298 -9.87 -16.21 -9.04
C GLY A 298 -8.93 -16.66 -7.91
N VAL A 299 -8.88 -15.90 -6.82
CA VAL A 299 -8.07 -16.21 -5.62
C VAL A 299 -9.01 -16.31 -4.43
N THR A 300 -9.00 -17.46 -3.75
CA THR A 300 -9.76 -17.69 -2.52
C THR A 300 -8.82 -17.66 -1.31
N TYR A 301 -9.22 -16.97 -0.26
CA TYR A 301 -8.46 -16.90 0.99
C TYR A 301 -8.75 -18.13 1.86
N LYS A 302 -7.69 -18.85 2.22
CA LYS A 302 -7.73 -20.02 3.12
C LYS A 302 -7.20 -19.65 4.50
N PHE A 303 -8.06 -19.02 5.30
CA PHE A 303 -7.77 -18.67 6.69
C PHE A 303 -7.54 -19.89 7.57
#